data_AF-A0A7J6QGS8-F1
#
_entry.id   AF-A0A7J6QGS8-F1
#
_cell.length_a   1.000
_cell.length_b   1.000
_cell.length_c   1.000
_cell.angle_alpha   90.00
_cell.angle_beta   90.00
_cell.angle_gamma   90.00
#
_symmetry.space_group_name_H-M   'P 1'
#
loop_
_entity.id
_entity.type
_entity.pdbx_description
1 polymer ?
#
loop_
_entity_poly.entity_id
_entity_poly.type
_entity_poly.pdbx_seq_one_letter_code
_entity_poly.pdbx_strand_id
1 'polypeptide(L)'
;MMIVSILGLGGTILAVSLKLVESNAPIAAVGLFLANLQLMGYDLFAEAVYSRRLASVPESGPALVSYVWAGNQLFGLFATLLVGFVVNYADGVWGLGGAQWAVLTTIFTSSTVIVPAWLNFFEESRATKEQAKAHREHLWNNQRAVAILSVAVGVTAVGYSILNLAAQSNTVSFVTAILTVILLTGSAFAVMKPVIGKLMLFNAISQVTI
;
A
#
# COMPACT_ATOMS: atom_id res chain seq x y z
N MET A 1 5.85 -8.91 -8.96
CA MET A 1 6.44 -8.61 -7.64
C MET A 1 7.92 -8.30 -7.70
N MET A 2 8.76 -9.17 -8.29
CA MET A 2 10.23 -8.98 -8.31
C MET A 2 10.69 -7.58 -8.75
N ILE A 3 10.14 -7.05 -9.86
CA ILE A 3 10.51 -5.72 -10.37
C ILE A 3 10.20 -4.63 -9.34
N VAL A 4 9.01 -4.69 -8.72
CA VAL A 4 8.55 -3.71 -7.75
C VAL A 4 9.38 -3.78 -6.46
N SER A 5 9.78 -4.98 -6.02
CA SER A 5 10.66 -5.16 -4.86
C SER A 5 12.08 -4.61 -5.10
N ILE A 6 12.64 -4.80 -6.30
CA ILE A 6 13.96 -4.25 -6.65
C ILE A 6 13.90 -2.71 -6.72
N LEU A 7 12.86 -2.16 -7.35
CA LEU A 7 12.67 -0.72 -7.43
C LEU A 7 12.48 -0.08 -6.06
N GLY A 8 11.68 -0.70 -5.18
CA GLY A 8 11.48 -0.20 -3.83
C GLY A 8 12.73 -0.25 -2.97
N LEU A 9 13.49 -1.35 -3.02
CA LEU A 9 14.77 -1.45 -2.31
C LEU A 9 15.75 -0.38 -2.80
N GLY A 10 15.85 -0.18 -4.12
CA GLY A 10 16.64 0.90 -4.71
C GLY A 10 16.17 2.29 -4.24
N GLY A 11 14.85 2.49 -4.14
CA GLY A 11 14.23 3.70 -3.61
C GLY A 11 14.59 3.97 -2.15
N THR A 12 14.51 2.95 -1.28
CA THR A 12 14.89 3.06 0.13
C THR A 12 16.38 3.40 0.27
N ILE A 13 17.26 2.73 -0.49
CA ILE A 13 18.70 3.03 -0.48
C ILE A 13 18.95 4.48 -0.94
N LEU A 14 18.28 4.93 -2.00
CA LEU A 14 18.36 6.30 -2.49
C LEU A 14 17.93 7.31 -1.42
N ALA A 15 16.81 7.06 -0.73
CA ALA A 15 16.29 7.94 0.30
C ALA A 15 17.25 8.09 1.50
N VAL A 16 17.97 7.02 1.86
CA VAL A 16 18.94 7.02 2.97
C VAL A 16 20.27 7.65 2.58
N SER A 17 20.71 7.44 1.33
CA SER A 17 22.05 7.85 0.86
C SER A 17 22.18 9.36 0.63
N LEU A 18 21.07 10.09 0.57
CA LEU A 18 21.06 11.53 0.34
C LEU A 18 21.26 12.30 1.64
N LYS A 19 22.10 13.34 1.59
CA LYS A 19 22.15 14.34 2.66
C LYS A 19 20.84 15.09 2.72
N LEU A 20 20.31 15.31 3.93
CA LEU A 20 19.11 16.08 4.22
C LEU A 20 19.37 17.59 3.96
N VAL A 21 19.45 17.95 2.68
CA VAL A 21 19.56 19.33 2.19
C VAL A 21 18.34 19.58 1.30
N GLU A 22 17.79 20.78 1.34
CA GLU A 22 16.57 21.16 0.59
C GLU A 22 16.66 20.83 -0.91
N SER A 23 17.85 21.00 -1.51
CA SER A 23 18.10 20.65 -2.92
C SER A 23 17.88 19.16 -3.26
N ASN A 24 18.03 18.27 -2.28
CA ASN A 24 17.87 16.83 -2.44
C ASN A 24 16.44 16.35 -2.14
N ALA A 25 15.57 17.22 -1.63
CA ALA A 25 14.20 16.86 -1.25
C ALA A 25 13.40 16.20 -2.39
N PRO A 26 13.47 16.66 -3.66
CA PRO A 26 12.79 15.99 -4.77
C PRO A 26 13.29 14.56 -5.01
N ILE A 27 14.61 14.34 -4.90
CA ILE A 27 15.23 13.03 -5.13
C ILE A 27 14.90 12.08 -3.98
N ALA A 28 14.91 12.56 -2.74
CA ALA A 28 14.47 11.81 -1.57
C ALA A 28 12.97 11.43 -1.67
N ALA A 29 12.13 12.33 -2.17
CA ALA A 29 10.71 12.05 -2.41
C ALA A 29 10.51 10.95 -3.46
N VAL A 30 11.31 10.92 -4.54
CA VAL A 30 11.29 9.82 -5.51
C VAL A 30 11.72 8.50 -4.85
N GLY A 31 12.75 8.50 -4.01
CA GLY A 31 13.19 7.33 -3.26
C GLY A 31 12.08 6.77 -2.34
N LEU A 32 11.44 7.66 -1.57
CA LEU A 32 10.31 7.30 -0.71
C LEU A 32 9.07 6.84 -1.50
N PHE A 33 8.81 7.43 -2.67
CA PHE A 33 7.74 6.99 -3.56
C PHE A 33 7.97 5.56 -4.04
N LEU A 34 9.19 5.23 -4.48
CA LEU A 34 9.54 3.87 -4.90
C LEU A 34 9.45 2.87 -3.74
N ALA A 35 9.88 3.25 -2.54
CA ALA A 35 9.74 2.42 -1.34
C ALA A 35 8.26 2.14 -1.00
N ASN A 36 7.39 3.17 -1.10
CA ASN A 36 5.95 3.00 -0.92
C ASN A 36 5.31 2.15 -2.03
N LEU A 37 5.80 2.25 -3.26
CA LEU A 37 5.35 1.40 -4.36
C LEU A 37 5.61 -0.09 -4.07
N GLN A 38 6.74 -0.41 -3.40
CA GLN A 38 6.99 -1.77 -2.93
C GLN A 38 6.02 -2.22 -1.84
N LEU A 39 5.73 -1.36 -0.87
CA LEU A 39 4.76 -1.66 0.19
C LEU A 39 3.37 -1.94 -0.40
N MET A 40 2.89 -1.06 -1.28
CA MET A 40 1.59 -1.22 -1.95
C MET A 40 1.55 -2.46 -2.85
N GLY A 41 2.65 -2.75 -3.55
CA GLY A 41 2.77 -3.94 -4.37
C GLY A 41 2.67 -5.22 -3.53
N TYR A 42 3.38 -5.28 -2.41
CA TYR A 42 3.33 -6.46 -1.54
C TYR A 42 1.91 -6.74 -1.04
N ASP A 43 1.23 -5.71 -0.53
CA ASP A 43 -0.13 -5.81 0.00
C ASP A 43 -1.11 -6.33 -1.06
N LEU A 44 -1.14 -5.69 -2.24
CA LEU A 44 -2.03 -6.08 -3.34
C LEU A 44 -1.80 -7.51 -3.84
N PHE A 45 -0.54 -7.94 -3.93
CA PHE A 45 -0.24 -9.28 -4.45
C PHE A 45 -0.43 -10.36 -3.39
N ALA A 46 -0.15 -10.07 -2.12
CA ALA A 46 -0.52 -10.95 -1.02
C ALA A 46 -2.05 -11.15 -0.98
N GLU A 47 -2.81 -10.06 -1.14
CA GLU A 47 -4.27 -10.10 -1.22
C GLU A 47 -4.79 -10.89 -2.40
N ALA A 48 -4.20 -10.72 -3.58
CA ALA A 48 -4.54 -11.53 -4.74
C ALA A 48 -4.34 -13.03 -4.48
N VAL A 49 -3.25 -13.44 -3.82
CA VAL A 49 -2.94 -14.85 -3.54
C VAL A 49 -3.92 -15.44 -2.55
N TYR A 50 -4.11 -14.81 -1.38
CA TYR A 50 -5.05 -15.38 -0.40
C TYR A 50 -6.49 -15.33 -0.90
N SER A 51 -6.87 -14.33 -1.72
CA SER A 51 -8.21 -14.25 -2.31
C SER A 51 -8.48 -15.39 -3.29
N ARG A 52 -7.47 -15.83 -4.07
CA ARG A 52 -7.60 -17.03 -4.91
C ARG A 52 -7.81 -18.30 -4.09
N ARG A 53 -7.10 -18.43 -2.96
CA ARG A 53 -7.22 -19.58 -2.05
C ARG A 53 -8.53 -19.55 -1.24
N LEU A 54 -9.07 -18.35 -1.00
CA LEU A 54 -10.38 -18.17 -0.38
C LEU A 54 -11.50 -18.84 -1.18
N ALA A 55 -11.39 -18.79 -2.51
CA ALA A 55 -12.39 -19.37 -3.40
C ALA A 55 -12.43 -20.91 -3.33
N SER A 56 -11.33 -21.56 -2.94
CA SER A 56 -11.30 -23.02 -2.78
C SER A 56 -11.74 -23.51 -1.40
N VAL A 57 -11.59 -22.69 -0.35
CA VAL A 57 -12.01 -23.03 1.02
C VAL A 57 -12.71 -21.83 1.68
N PRO A 58 -13.97 -21.53 1.30
CA PRO A 58 -14.67 -20.33 1.76
C PRO A 58 -14.99 -20.34 3.27
N GLU A 59 -15.14 -21.52 3.89
CA GLU A 59 -15.45 -21.66 5.32
C GLU A 59 -14.34 -21.12 6.22
N SER A 60 -13.08 -21.31 5.85
CA SER A 60 -11.92 -20.80 6.60
C SER A 60 -11.57 -19.35 6.24
N GLY A 61 -12.37 -18.71 5.39
CA GLY A 61 -12.02 -17.44 4.80
C GLY A 61 -11.86 -16.28 5.78
N PRO A 62 -12.82 -16.05 6.68
CA PRO A 62 -12.66 -15.04 7.73
C PRO A 62 -11.43 -15.27 8.61
N ALA A 63 -11.14 -16.53 8.97
CA ALA A 63 -9.99 -16.88 9.79
C ALA A 63 -8.64 -16.57 9.11
N LEU A 64 -8.55 -16.83 7.79
CA LEU A 64 -7.35 -16.51 7.00
C LEU A 64 -7.09 -15.00 6.95
N VAL A 65 -8.13 -14.20 6.70
CA VAL A 65 -8.01 -12.72 6.67
C VAL A 65 -7.64 -12.19 8.05
N SER A 66 -8.27 -12.68 9.12
CA SER A 66 -7.93 -12.30 10.50
C SER A 66 -6.49 -12.66 10.87
N TYR A 67 -5.97 -13.80 10.41
CA TYR A 67 -4.58 -14.20 10.64
C TYR A 67 -3.58 -13.23 9.99
N VAL A 68 -3.80 -12.89 8.72
CA VAL A 68 -2.94 -11.93 7.99
C VAL A 68 -2.97 -10.56 8.67
N TRP A 69 -4.16 -10.10 9.04
CA TRP A 69 -4.34 -8.79 9.65
C TRP A 69 -3.74 -8.71 11.05
N ALA A 70 -3.90 -9.75 11.87
CA ALA A 70 -3.27 -9.85 13.18
C ALA A 70 -1.74 -9.79 13.07
N GLY A 71 -1.16 -10.48 12.09
CA GLY A 71 0.27 -10.40 11.80
C GLY A 71 0.71 -8.98 11.44
N ASN A 72 -0.02 -8.32 10.53
CA ASN A 72 0.26 -6.94 10.12
C ASN A 72 0.21 -5.96 11.31
N GLN A 73 -0.81 -6.05 12.17
CA GLN A 73 -0.94 -5.20 13.34
C GLN A 73 0.17 -5.43 14.36
N LEU A 74 0.53 -6.69 14.60
CA LEU A 74 1.58 -7.05 15.55
C LEU A 74 2.93 -6.50 15.09
N PHE A 75 3.32 -6.70 13.83
CA PHE A 75 4.57 -6.14 13.31
C PHE A 75 4.53 -4.61 13.17
N GLY A 76 3.37 -4.03 12.86
CA GLY A 76 3.17 -2.58 12.84
C GLY A 76 3.37 -1.94 14.21
N LEU A 77 2.89 -2.58 15.27
CA LEU A 77 3.11 -2.15 16.65
C LEU A 77 4.61 -2.18 17.01
N PHE A 78 5.30 -3.28 16.71
CA PHE A 78 6.75 -3.38 16.92
C PHE A 78 7.52 -2.31 16.15
N ALA A 79 7.19 -2.08 14.88
CA ALA A 79 7.82 -1.05 14.05
C ALA A 79 7.61 0.35 14.65
N THR A 80 6.39 0.66 15.09
CA THR A 80 6.05 1.97 15.68
C THR A 80 6.83 2.22 16.98
N LEU A 81 6.96 1.21 17.85
CA LEU A 81 7.74 1.33 19.08
C LEU A 81 9.24 1.52 18.79
N LEU A 82 9.78 0.81 17.79
CA LEU A 82 11.18 0.90 17.41
C LEU A 82 11.51 2.24 16.73
N VAL A 83 10.63 2.77 15.87
CA VAL A 83 10.93 3.99 15.10
C VAL A 83 11.16 5.19 16.02
N GLY A 84 10.35 5.33 17.08
CA GLY A 84 10.50 6.40 18.07
C GLY A 84 11.81 6.28 18.85
N PHE A 85 12.23 5.07 19.18
CA PHE A 85 13.52 4.83 19.83
C PHE A 85 14.69 5.17 18.89
N VAL A 86 14.65 4.69 17.65
CA VAL A 86 15.71 4.92 16.65
C VAL A 86 15.87 6.41 16.35
N VAL A 87 14.77 7.14 16.13
CA VAL A 87 14.83 8.58 15.81
C VAL A 87 15.47 9.40 16.95
N ASN A 88 15.17 9.06 18.21
CA ASN A 88 15.65 9.84 19.36
C ASN A 88 17.08 9.49 19.79
N TYR A 89 17.49 8.22 19.65
CA TYR A 89 18.77 7.74 20.22
C TYR A 89 19.84 7.41 19.18
N ALA A 90 19.50 7.29 17.89
CA ALA A 90 20.47 7.03 16.83
C ALA A 90 20.98 8.31 16.15
N ASP A 91 20.59 9.50 16.64
CA ASP A 91 21.02 10.75 16.03
C ASP A 91 22.53 10.98 16.17
N GLY A 92 23.20 11.31 15.07
CA GLY A 92 24.65 11.50 15.01
C GLY A 92 25.48 10.22 14.91
N VAL A 93 24.86 9.04 15.02
CA VAL A 93 25.52 7.75 14.83
C VAL A 93 25.91 7.63 13.35
N TRP A 94 27.21 7.51 13.05
CA TRP A 94 27.77 7.44 11.69
C TRP A 94 27.51 8.69 10.82
N GLY A 95 27.23 9.84 11.45
CA GLY A 95 26.95 11.10 10.75
C GLY A 95 25.58 11.13 10.04
N LEU A 96 24.70 10.17 10.35
CA LEU A 96 23.32 10.14 9.88
C LEU A 96 22.39 10.73 10.93
N GLY A 97 21.33 11.39 10.47
CA GLY A 97 20.25 11.86 11.34
C GLY A 97 19.36 10.71 11.81
N GLY A 98 18.71 10.86 12.97
CA GLY A 98 17.79 9.84 13.51
C GLY A 98 16.70 9.38 12.52
N ALA A 99 16.19 10.29 11.69
CA ALA A 99 15.22 9.97 10.63
C ALA A 99 15.82 9.12 9.49
N GLN A 100 17.08 9.35 9.13
CA GLN A 100 17.77 8.53 8.13
C GLN A 100 18.01 7.11 8.66
N TRP A 101 18.34 6.98 9.95
CA TRP A 101 18.43 5.69 10.61
C TRP A 101 17.10 4.93 10.61
N ALA A 102 15.99 5.63 10.87
CA ALA A 102 14.66 5.03 10.81
C ALA A 102 14.33 4.49 9.42
N VAL A 103 14.73 5.17 8.34
CA VAL A 103 14.55 4.64 6.97
C VAL A 103 15.55 3.52 6.68
N LEU A 104 16.78 3.60 7.17
CA LEU A 104 17.82 2.58 6.97
C LEU A 104 17.41 1.22 7.52
N THR A 105 16.76 1.16 8.69
CA THR A 105 16.28 -0.10 9.26
C THR A 105 15.25 -0.80 8.36
N THR A 106 14.51 -0.04 7.54
CA THR A 106 13.55 -0.60 6.58
C THR A 106 14.20 -1.31 5.40
N ILE A 107 15.49 -1.07 5.11
CA ILE A 107 16.23 -1.79 4.05
C ILE A 107 16.23 -3.29 4.34
N PHE A 108 16.42 -3.67 5.60
CA PHE A 108 16.38 -5.08 6.01
C PHE A 108 15.01 -5.68 5.67
N THR A 109 13.92 -5.04 6.12
CA THR A 109 12.55 -5.52 5.90
C THR A 109 12.16 -5.51 4.41
N SER A 110 12.59 -4.51 3.64
CA SER A 110 12.36 -4.46 2.19
C SER A 110 13.12 -5.55 1.43
N SER A 111 14.31 -5.94 1.93
CA SER A 111 15.11 -6.99 1.31
C SER A 111 14.54 -8.39 1.54
N THR A 112 13.90 -8.65 2.69
CA THR A 112 13.34 -9.98 2.99
C THR A 112 12.20 -10.35 2.05
N VAL A 113 11.50 -9.37 1.47
CA VAL A 113 10.42 -9.57 0.49
C VAL A 113 10.95 -10.07 -0.87
N ILE A 114 12.22 -9.85 -1.18
CA ILE A 114 12.83 -10.33 -2.42
C ILE A 114 12.89 -11.86 -2.45
N VAL A 115 13.12 -12.50 -1.31
CA VAL A 115 13.20 -13.97 -1.22
C VAL A 115 11.88 -14.65 -1.61
N PRO A 116 10.71 -14.36 -1.00
CA PRO A 116 9.45 -14.96 -1.41
C PRO A 116 9.03 -14.54 -2.83
N ALA A 117 9.41 -13.34 -3.28
CA ALA A 117 9.20 -12.93 -4.67
C ALA A 117 10.02 -13.79 -5.66
N TRP A 118 11.26 -14.14 -5.30
CA TRP A 118 12.14 -14.96 -6.12
C TRP A 118 11.70 -16.43 -6.15
N LEU A 119 11.26 -16.95 -5.00
CA LEU A 119 10.69 -18.28 -4.88
C LEU A 119 9.27 -18.40 -5.46
N ASN A 120 8.76 -17.34 -6.09
CA ASN A 120 7.43 -17.28 -6.71
C ASN A 120 6.28 -17.65 -5.76
N PHE A 121 6.36 -17.23 -4.50
CA PHE A 121 5.27 -17.45 -3.53
C PHE A 121 3.98 -16.72 -3.91
N PHE A 122 4.09 -15.70 -4.76
CA PHE A 122 2.96 -14.95 -5.31
C PHE A 122 2.25 -15.66 -6.48
N GLU A 123 2.77 -16.82 -6.90
CA GLU A 123 2.23 -17.63 -8.00
C GLU A 123 2.03 -16.81 -9.28
N GLU A 124 3.00 -15.93 -9.59
CA GLU A 124 2.92 -15.04 -10.76
C GLU A 124 3.20 -15.84 -12.03
N SER A 125 2.14 -16.17 -12.79
CA SER A 125 2.28 -16.68 -14.16
C SER A 125 2.29 -15.52 -15.15
N ARG A 126 3.23 -15.52 -16.12
CA ARG A 126 3.16 -14.57 -17.25
C ARG A 126 1.87 -14.83 -18.04
N ALA A 127 0.93 -13.89 -17.98
CA ALA A 127 -0.30 -13.97 -18.75
C ALA A 127 0.04 -13.93 -20.25
N THR A 128 -0.51 -14.88 -21.00
CA THR A 128 -0.49 -14.79 -22.47
C THR A 128 -1.40 -13.65 -22.94
N LYS A 129 -1.15 -13.12 -24.14
CA LYS A 129 -1.96 -12.02 -24.70
C LYS A 129 -3.46 -12.38 -24.77
N GLU A 130 -3.78 -13.65 -25.03
CA GLU A 130 -5.14 -14.16 -25.07
C GLU A 130 -5.79 -14.20 -23.68
N GLN A 131 -5.07 -14.69 -22.66
CA GLN A 131 -5.55 -14.66 -21.26
C GLN A 131 -5.75 -13.22 -20.77
N ALA A 132 -4.86 -12.29 -21.13
CA ALA A 132 -5.02 -10.88 -20.78
C ALA A 132 -6.27 -10.25 -21.43
N LYS A 133 -6.57 -10.62 -22.69
CA LYS A 133 -7.79 -10.17 -23.37
C LYS A 133 -9.04 -10.76 -22.73
N ALA A 134 -9.06 -12.06 -22.46
CA ALA A 134 -10.17 -12.74 -21.80
C ALA A 134 -10.43 -12.17 -20.39
N HIS A 135 -9.38 -11.86 -19.64
CA HIS A 135 -9.52 -11.25 -18.31
C HIS A 135 -10.12 -9.84 -18.39
N ARG A 136 -9.69 -9.02 -19.36
CA ARG A 136 -10.26 -7.67 -19.59
C ARG A 136 -11.74 -7.74 -19.99
N GLU A 137 -12.10 -8.65 -20.89
CA GLU A 137 -13.49 -8.86 -21.32
C GLU A 137 -14.37 -9.34 -20.16
N HIS A 138 -13.88 -10.27 -19.33
CA HIS A 138 -14.58 -10.71 -18.14
C HIS A 138 -14.80 -9.56 -17.15
N LEU A 139 -13.78 -8.73 -16.92
CA LEU A 139 -13.85 -7.61 -15.99
C LEU A 139 -14.88 -6.56 -16.44
N TRP A 140 -14.91 -6.25 -17.73
CA TRP A 140 -15.86 -5.27 -18.28
C TRP A 140 -17.30 -5.79 -18.40
N ASN A 141 -17.47 -7.07 -18.71
CA ASN A 141 -18.79 -7.66 -18.91
C ASN A 141 -19.46 -8.10 -17.60
N ASN A 142 -18.67 -8.65 -16.65
CA ASN A 142 -19.21 -9.25 -15.43
C ASN A 142 -18.93 -8.45 -14.16
N GLN A 143 -17.92 -7.57 -14.17
CA GLN A 143 -17.46 -6.83 -12.98
C GLN A 143 -17.29 -5.33 -13.25
N ARG A 144 -18.09 -4.78 -14.17
CA ARG A 144 -18.00 -3.37 -14.60
C ARG A 144 -18.05 -2.37 -13.45
N ALA A 145 -18.91 -2.66 -12.49
CA ALA A 145 -19.06 -1.92 -11.23
C ALA A 145 -17.72 -1.76 -10.47
N VAL A 146 -17.00 -2.88 -10.27
CA VAL A 146 -15.71 -2.90 -9.58
C VAL A 146 -14.65 -2.16 -10.42
N ALA A 147 -14.64 -2.39 -11.73
CA ALA A 147 -13.70 -1.72 -12.64
C ALA A 147 -13.82 -0.19 -12.60
N ILE A 148 -15.06 0.33 -12.63
CA ILE A 148 -15.33 1.76 -12.55
C ILE A 148 -14.90 2.32 -11.19
N LEU A 149 -15.23 1.62 -10.10
CA LEU A 149 -14.82 2.03 -8.76
C LEU A 149 -13.30 2.05 -8.60
N SER A 150 -12.57 1.06 -9.13
CA SER A 150 -11.10 1.05 -9.09
C SER A 150 -10.49 2.24 -9.83
N VAL A 151 -11.03 2.60 -11.00
CA VAL A 151 -10.59 3.80 -11.74
C VAL A 151 -10.94 5.07 -10.97
N ALA A 152 -12.13 5.15 -10.38
CA ALA A 152 -12.55 6.29 -9.57
C ALA A 152 -11.61 6.50 -8.38
N VAL A 153 -11.29 5.45 -7.63
CA VAL A 153 -10.34 5.49 -6.52
C VAL A 153 -8.97 6.01 -6.99
N GLY A 154 -8.46 5.52 -8.12
CA GLY A 154 -7.20 5.98 -8.70
C GLY A 154 -7.22 7.46 -9.08
N VAL A 155 -8.27 7.92 -9.77
CA VAL A 155 -8.42 9.33 -10.15
C VAL A 155 -8.53 10.22 -8.92
N THR A 156 -9.31 9.83 -7.93
CA THR A 156 -9.48 10.60 -6.69
C THR A 156 -8.19 10.65 -5.88
N ALA A 157 -7.42 9.57 -5.81
CA ALA A 157 -6.11 9.55 -5.14
C ALA A 157 -5.11 10.50 -5.80
N VAL A 158 -5.05 10.51 -7.14
CA VAL A 158 -4.20 11.45 -7.89
C VAL A 158 -4.68 12.89 -7.68
N GLY A 159 -5.99 13.15 -7.79
CA GLY A 159 -6.58 14.46 -7.56
C GLY A 159 -6.31 14.99 -6.15
N TYR A 160 -6.45 14.13 -5.14
CA TYR A 160 -6.13 14.45 -3.75
C TYR A 160 -4.65 14.78 -3.56
N SER A 161 -3.76 14.02 -4.20
CA SER A 161 -2.32 14.29 -4.15
C SER A 161 -1.96 15.64 -4.78
N ILE A 162 -2.57 16.00 -5.91
CA ILE A 162 -2.39 17.31 -6.56
C ILE A 162 -2.94 18.43 -5.68
N LEU A 163 -4.12 18.23 -5.08
CA LEU A 163 -4.72 19.22 -4.17
C LEU A 163 -3.85 19.44 -2.94
N ASN A 164 -3.29 18.41 -2.33
CA ASN A 164 -2.36 18.56 -1.21
C ASN A 164 -1.05 19.26 -1.58
N LEU A 165 -0.62 19.14 -2.85
CA LEU A 165 0.54 19.88 -3.35
C LEU A 165 0.22 21.36 -3.62
N ALA A 166 -0.99 21.66 -4.12
CA ALA A 166 -1.39 23.00 -4.53
C ALA A 166 -2.00 23.84 -3.40
N ALA A 167 -2.81 23.23 -2.54
CA ALA A 167 -3.47 23.88 -1.42
C ALA A 167 -2.59 23.79 -0.18
N GLN A 168 -1.86 24.85 0.16
CA GLN A 168 -1.08 24.94 1.40
C GLN A 168 -1.95 25.05 2.67
N SER A 169 -3.27 24.86 2.56
CA SER A 169 -4.21 24.98 3.68
C SER A 169 -4.61 23.60 4.21
N ASN A 170 -4.20 23.30 5.44
CA ASN A 170 -4.54 22.07 6.14
C ASN A 170 -6.06 21.84 6.25
N THR A 171 -6.85 22.92 6.35
CA THR A 171 -8.32 22.84 6.41
C THR A 171 -8.90 22.32 5.11
N VAL A 172 -8.38 22.76 3.96
CA VAL A 172 -8.83 22.27 2.64
C VAL A 172 -8.47 20.80 2.49
N SER A 173 -7.25 20.41 2.81
CA SER A 173 -6.80 19.01 2.79
C SER A 173 -7.66 18.09 3.67
N PHE A 174 -8.03 18.55 4.88
CA PHE A 174 -8.87 17.80 5.80
C PHE A 174 -10.30 17.62 5.27
N VAL A 175 -10.93 18.71 4.83
CA VAL A 175 -12.30 18.67 4.28
C VAL A 175 -12.36 17.80 3.03
N THR A 176 -11.38 17.95 2.12
CA THR A 176 -11.30 17.12 0.91
C THR A 176 -11.08 15.65 1.24
N ALA A 177 -10.27 15.32 2.26
CA ALA A 177 -10.08 13.93 2.70
C ALA A 177 -11.40 13.31 3.19
N ILE A 178 -12.14 14.01 4.06
CA ILE A 178 -13.44 13.53 4.56
C ILE A 178 -14.44 13.34 3.41
N LEU A 179 -14.57 14.34 2.53
CA LEU A 179 -15.50 14.25 1.39
C LEU A 179 -15.14 13.09 0.46
N THR A 180 -13.85 12.86 0.23
CA THR A 180 -13.35 11.75 -0.58
C THR A 180 -13.70 10.40 0.05
N VAL A 181 -13.50 10.23 1.36
CA VAL A 181 -13.85 9.00 2.08
C VAL A 181 -15.34 8.74 2.00
N ILE A 182 -16.19 9.75 2.24
CA ILE A 182 -17.65 9.61 2.17
C ILE A 182 -18.08 9.23 0.75
N LEU A 183 -17.55 9.92 -0.27
CA LEU A 183 -17.92 9.69 -1.66
C LEU A 183 -17.52 8.30 -2.13
N LEU A 184 -16.28 7.87 -1.87
CA LEU A 184 -15.77 6.56 -2.30
C LEU A 184 -16.46 5.43 -1.54
N THR A 185 -16.61 5.56 -0.22
CA THR A 185 -17.26 4.53 0.61
C THR A 185 -18.75 4.42 0.29
N GLY A 186 -19.45 5.55 0.12
CA GLY A 186 -20.85 5.58 -0.29
C GLY A 186 -21.06 4.98 -1.68
N SER A 187 -20.19 5.31 -2.63
CA SER A 187 -20.23 4.75 -3.99
C SER A 187 -19.97 3.25 -3.99
N ALA A 188 -19.00 2.78 -3.21
CA ALA A 188 -18.70 1.36 -3.05
C ALA A 188 -19.88 0.61 -2.42
N PHE A 189 -20.50 1.17 -1.38
CA PHE A 189 -21.68 0.57 -0.73
C PHE A 189 -22.89 0.49 -1.67
N ALA A 190 -23.13 1.53 -2.48
CA ALA A 190 -24.26 1.57 -3.41
C ALA A 190 -24.12 0.57 -4.57
N VAL A 191 -22.89 0.31 -5.01
CA VAL A 191 -22.61 -0.46 -6.24
C VAL A 191 -22.27 -1.92 -5.94
N MET A 192 -21.68 -2.23 -4.78
CA MET A 192 -21.29 -3.58 -4.44
C MET A 192 -22.42 -4.40 -3.78
N LYS A 193 -22.28 -5.72 -3.83
CA LYS A 193 -23.16 -6.62 -3.07
C LYS A 193 -23.11 -6.26 -1.57
N PRO A 194 -24.25 -6.29 -0.85
CA PRO A 194 -24.34 -5.79 0.52
C PRO A 194 -23.41 -6.51 1.51
N VAL A 195 -23.01 -7.75 1.24
CA VAL A 195 -22.02 -8.47 2.05
C VAL A 195 -20.62 -7.85 1.92
N ILE A 196 -20.21 -7.50 0.70
CA ILE A 196 -18.90 -6.89 0.42
C ILE A 196 -18.90 -5.42 0.87
N GLY A 197 -20.01 -4.70 0.64
CA GLY A 197 -20.17 -3.32 1.08
C GLY A 197 -20.06 -3.14 2.60
N LYS A 198 -20.64 -4.07 3.39
CA LYS A 198 -20.52 -4.06 4.86
C LYS A 198 -19.07 -4.28 5.32
N LEU A 199 -18.34 -5.18 4.67
CA LEU A 199 -16.94 -5.45 4.99
C LEU A 199 -16.04 -4.25 4.67
N MET A 200 -16.24 -3.60 3.52
CA MET A 200 -15.51 -2.38 3.19
C MET A 200 -15.83 -1.22 4.13
N LEU A 201 -17.09 -1.05 4.51
CA LEU A 201 -17.49 -0.02 5.48
C LEU A 201 -16.84 -0.28 6.86
N PHE A 202 -16.84 -1.53 7.31
CA PHE A 202 -16.16 -1.92 8.55
C PHE A 202 -14.67 -1.62 8.49
N ASN A 203 -13.99 -1.98 7.39
CA ASN A 203 -12.58 -1.68 7.20
C ASN A 203 -12.31 -0.17 7.19
N ALA A 204 -13.11 0.62 6.46
CA ALA A 204 -12.97 2.07 6.41
C ALA A 204 -13.11 2.73 7.79
N ILE A 205 -14.09 2.29 8.59
CA ILE A 205 -14.28 2.78 9.96
C ILE A 205 -13.11 2.37 10.86
N SER A 206 -12.66 1.11 10.77
CA SER A 206 -11.58 0.59 11.60
C SER A 206 -10.25 1.34 11.39
N GLN A 207 -9.98 1.80 10.17
CA GLN A 207 -8.76 2.55 9.85
C GLN A 207 -8.80 4.04 10.25
N VAL A 208 -9.99 4.61 10.45
CA VAL A 208 -10.15 6.00 10.94
C VAL A 208 -9.98 6.07 12.47
N THR A 209 -10.07 4.93 13.16
CA THR A 209 -10.07 4.87 14.63
C THR A 209 -8.70 4.54 15.23
N ILE A 210 -7.66 4.43 14.39
CA ILE A 210 -6.24 4.24 14.76
C ILE A 210 -5.46 5.46 14.27
#